data_AF-A0A812T5Y5-F1
#
_entry.id   AF-A0A812T5Y5-F1
#
_cell.length_a   1.000
_cell.length_b   1.000
_cell.length_c   1.000
_cell.angle_alpha   90.00
_cell.angle_beta   90.00
_cell.angle_gamma   90.00
#
_symmetry.space_group_name_H-M   'P 1'
#
loop_
_entity.id
_entity.type
_entity.pdbx_description
1 polymer ?
#
loop_
_entity_poly.entity_id
_entity_poly.type
_entity_poly.pdbx_seq_one_letter_code
_entity_poly.pdbx_strand_id
1 'polypeptide(L)'
;MRQRFASFHRARAPSDLPDVVLVLGGTNDLSQVPVTATISNIQAMHELAASWGAIVGVLALPRFVNPKVGSARKLYAVNDALAELEQNYRFPSFFVNLTEVSSRHLYDGLHFTSDGYLIMAEMIAQKVWHWL
;
A
#
# COMPACT_ATOMS: atom_id res chain seq x y z
N MET A 1 30.06 11.26 -25.22
CA MET A 1 29.34 9.98 -25.21
C MET A 1 27.98 10.22 -24.53
N ARG A 2 26.89 10.41 -25.29
CA ARG A 2 25.53 10.60 -24.74
C ARG A 2 24.84 9.25 -24.75
N GLN A 3 24.63 8.65 -23.57
CA GLN A 3 23.79 7.46 -23.44
C GLN A 3 22.35 7.86 -23.77
N ARG A 4 21.83 7.31 -24.87
CA ARG A 4 20.41 7.34 -25.19
C ARG A 4 19.72 6.42 -24.20
N PHE A 5 18.96 6.99 -23.26
CA PHE A 5 17.91 6.24 -22.59
C PHE A 5 16.92 5.81 -23.66
N ALA A 6 16.91 4.51 -23.96
CA ALA A 6 15.85 3.93 -24.75
C ALA A 6 14.54 4.16 -23.97
N SER A 7 13.65 4.94 -24.57
CA SER A 7 12.27 5.07 -24.13
C SER A 7 11.65 3.68 -24.03
N PHE A 8 11.32 3.25 -22.81
CA PHE A 8 10.56 2.04 -22.52
C PHE A 8 9.05 2.27 -22.68
N HIS A 9 8.62 3.22 -23.53
CA HIS A 9 7.22 3.39 -23.87
C HIS A 9 6.93 2.74 -25.23
N ARG A 10 6.98 1.40 -25.28
CA ARG A 10 5.98 0.72 -26.09
C ARG A 10 4.67 0.91 -25.31
N ALA A 11 3.75 1.70 -25.86
CA ALA A 11 2.38 1.73 -25.35
C ALA A 11 1.90 0.27 -25.28
N ARG A 12 1.80 -0.25 -24.05
CA ARG A 12 1.19 -1.56 -23.81
C ARG A 12 -0.23 -1.51 -24.38
N ALA A 13 -0.69 -2.60 -24.99
CA ALA A 13 -2.09 -2.67 -25.34
C ALA A 13 -2.91 -2.46 -24.06
N PRO A 14 -4.09 -1.80 -24.10
CA PRO A 14 -4.92 -1.61 -22.91
C PRO A 14 -5.20 -2.91 -22.14
N SER A 15 -5.11 -4.07 -22.81
CA SER A 15 -5.22 -5.42 -22.22
C SER A 15 -4.05 -5.88 -21.35
N ASP A 16 -2.91 -5.18 -21.36
CA ASP A 16 -1.69 -5.57 -20.62
C ASP A 16 -1.48 -4.74 -19.34
N LEU A 17 -2.45 -3.89 -18.98
CA LEU A 17 -2.45 -3.09 -17.76
C LEU A 17 -3.21 -3.84 -16.65
N PRO A 18 -2.77 -3.72 -15.39
CA PRO A 18 -3.46 -4.37 -14.28
C PRO A 18 -4.80 -3.70 -14.01
N ASP A 19 -5.85 -4.51 -13.84
CA ASP A 19 -7.18 -4.02 -13.43
C ASP A 19 -7.17 -3.50 -11.98
N VAL A 20 -6.34 -4.11 -11.12
CA VAL A 20 -6.21 -3.78 -9.70
C VAL A 20 -4.73 -3.61 -9.34
N VAL A 21 -4.40 -2.53 -8.62
CA VAL A 21 -3.07 -2.31 -8.06
C VAL A 21 -3.18 -2.14 -6.56
N LEU A 22 -2.50 -3.02 -5.81
CA LEU A 22 -2.40 -2.96 -4.36
C LEU A 22 -1.13 -2.20 -3.98
N VAL A 23 -1.26 -1.11 -3.22
CA VAL A 23 -0.11 -0.35 -2.75
C VAL A 23 0.06 -0.55 -1.24
N LEU A 24 1.09 -1.31 -0.88
CA LEU A 24 1.55 -1.50 0.49
C LEU A 24 3.03 -1.09 0.56
N GLY A 25 3.31 0.05 1.18
CA GLY A 25 4.67 0.55 1.32
C GLY A 25 4.74 1.63 2.38
N GLY A 26 5.92 1.82 2.99
CA GLY A 26 6.15 2.81 4.05
C GLY A 26 6.49 2.23 5.43
N THR A 27 6.46 0.91 5.62
CA THR A 27 6.82 0.31 6.92
C THR A 27 8.29 0.59 7.29
N ASN A 28 9.22 0.47 6.33
CA ASN A 28 10.64 0.76 6.55
C ASN A 28 10.90 2.26 6.78
N ASP A 29 10.08 3.10 6.15
CA ASP A 29 10.14 4.56 6.20
C ASP A 29 9.86 5.10 7.62
N LEU A 30 9.09 4.37 8.43
CA LEU A 30 8.72 4.80 9.79
C LEU A 30 9.94 5.13 10.67
N SER A 31 11.06 4.48 10.45
CA SER A 31 12.29 4.70 11.21
C SER A 31 13.03 5.99 10.82
N GLN A 32 13.05 6.34 9.54
CA GLN A 32 14.01 7.31 8.98
C GLN A 32 13.40 8.43 8.15
N VAL A 33 12.20 8.22 7.61
CA VAL A 33 11.55 9.15 6.69
C VAL A 33 10.50 9.98 7.46
N PRO A 34 10.34 11.27 7.13
CA PRO A 34 9.23 12.08 7.63
C PRO A 34 7.87 11.52 7.20
N VAL A 35 6.89 11.52 8.11
CA VAL A 35 5.52 11.01 7.86
C VAL A 35 4.90 11.63 6.61
N THR A 36 5.06 12.94 6.42
CA THR A 36 4.54 13.67 5.26
C THR A 36 5.16 13.20 3.94
N ALA A 37 6.45 12.88 3.93
CA ALA A 37 7.12 12.34 2.75
C ALA A 37 6.67 10.92 2.45
N THR A 38 6.50 10.07 3.47
CA THR A 38 5.93 8.71 3.31
C THR A 38 4.53 8.77 2.69
N ILE A 39 3.64 9.62 3.23
CA ILE A 39 2.27 9.79 2.71
C ILE A 39 2.31 10.30 1.27
N SER A 40 3.11 11.33 0.97
CA SER A 40 3.23 11.90 -0.38
C SER A 40 3.74 10.87 -1.40
N ASN A 41 4.71 10.03 -1.03
CA ASN A 41 5.23 8.98 -1.90
C ASN A 41 4.16 7.91 -2.19
N ILE A 42 3.42 7.49 -1.17
CA ILE A 42 2.34 6.50 -1.33
C ILE A 42 1.21 7.07 -2.19
N GLN A 43 0.81 8.32 -1.94
CA GLN A 43 -0.17 9.02 -2.75
C GLN A 43 0.23 9.09 -4.23
N ALA A 44 1.49 9.43 -4.53
CA ALA A 44 1.98 9.47 -5.91
C ALA A 44 1.90 8.10 -6.60
N MET A 45 2.14 7.00 -5.87
CA MET A 45 1.96 5.64 -6.40
C MET A 45 0.49 5.32 -6.68
N HIS A 46 -0.42 5.72 -5.79
CA HIS A 46 -1.86 5.58 -6.01
C HIS A 46 -2.27 6.33 -7.29
N GLU A 47 -1.95 7.63 -7.38
CA GLU A 47 -2.32 8.48 -8.51
C GLU A 47 -1.77 7.96 -9.84
N LEU A 48 -0.54 7.43 -9.84
CA LEU A 48 0.03 6.80 -11.03
C LEU A 48 -0.79 5.58 -11.46
N ALA A 49 -1.12 4.68 -10.53
CA ALA A 49 -1.93 3.49 -10.84
C ALA A 49 -3.32 3.87 -11.35
N ALA A 50 -4.00 4.79 -10.68
CA ALA A 50 -5.31 5.28 -11.09
C ALA A 50 -5.30 6.00 -12.45
N SER A 51 -4.20 6.70 -12.78
CA SER A 51 -4.06 7.36 -14.09
C SER A 51 -4.05 6.38 -15.26
N TRP A 52 -3.78 5.10 -15.00
CA TRP A 52 -3.82 4.02 -15.98
C TRP A 52 -5.15 3.26 -15.98
N GLY A 53 -6.13 3.71 -15.20
CA GLY A 53 -7.46 3.13 -15.11
C GLY A 53 -7.58 1.98 -14.11
N ALA A 54 -6.54 1.67 -13.34
CA ALA A 54 -6.60 0.62 -12.33
C ALA A 54 -7.43 1.03 -11.11
N ILE A 55 -8.10 0.05 -10.49
CA ILE A 55 -8.68 0.20 -9.15
C ILE A 55 -7.53 0.14 -8.14
N VAL A 56 -7.47 1.13 -7.26
CA VAL A 56 -6.37 1.25 -6.30
C VAL A 56 -6.77 0.67 -4.94
N GLY A 57 -6.06 -0.36 -4.50
CA GLY A 57 -6.13 -0.87 -3.14
C GLY A 57 -5.20 -0.08 -2.22
N VAL A 58 -5.78 0.76 -1.36
CA VAL A 58 -5.06 1.52 -0.34
C VAL A 58 -4.90 0.63 0.90
N LEU A 59 -3.68 0.15 1.13
CA LEU A 59 -3.39 -0.76 2.24
C LEU A 59 -2.74 0.00 3.39
N ALA A 60 -3.40 0.03 4.54
CA ALA A 60 -2.79 0.53 5.77
C ALA A 60 -1.54 -0.30 6.11
N LEU A 61 -0.54 0.33 6.71
CA LEU A 61 0.64 -0.38 7.19
C LEU A 61 0.24 -1.38 8.29
N PRO A 62 0.79 -2.60 8.27
CA PRO A 62 0.50 -3.58 9.31
C PRO A 62 1.06 -3.12 10.65
N ARG A 63 0.44 -3.59 11.74
CA ARG A 63 0.96 -3.33 13.07
C ARG A 63 2.31 -4.04 13.26
N PHE A 64 3.18 -3.44 14.07
CA PHE A 64 4.43 -4.06 14.51
C PHE A 64 4.61 -3.89 16.01
N VAL A 65 5.43 -4.74 16.61
CA VAL A 65 5.90 -4.65 18.00
C VAL A 65 7.42 -4.47 18.08
N ASN A 66 8.13 -4.60 16.95
CA ASN A 66 9.57 -4.40 16.88
C ASN A 66 9.92 -2.90 16.97
N PRO A 67 10.58 -2.43 18.05
CA PRO A 67 10.85 -1.00 18.26
C PRO A 67 11.87 -0.41 17.28
N LYS A 68 12.61 -1.24 16.54
CA LYS A 68 13.57 -0.79 15.51
C LYS A 68 12.90 -0.28 14.24
N VAL A 69 11.63 -0.63 14.03
CA VAL A 69 10.87 -0.30 12.81
C VAL A 69 10.41 1.16 12.83
N GLY A 70 10.04 1.67 14.00
CA GLY A 70 9.56 3.04 14.17
C GLY A 70 8.69 3.18 15.42
N SER A 71 7.91 4.25 15.47
CA SER A 71 6.97 4.48 16.57
C SER A 71 5.53 4.18 16.16
N ALA A 72 4.75 3.67 17.11
CA ALA A 72 3.31 3.47 16.92
C ALA A 72 2.60 4.78 16.54
N ARG A 73 3.08 5.93 17.05
CA ARG A 73 2.54 7.25 16.68
C ARG A 73 2.70 7.53 15.18
N LYS A 74 3.86 7.24 14.59
CA LYS A 74 4.06 7.42 13.14
C LYS A 74 3.21 6.43 12.34
N LEU A 75 3.12 5.18 12.78
CA LEU A 75 2.28 4.16 12.16
C LEU A 75 0.83 4.64 12.04
N TYR A 76 0.22 5.04 13.16
CA TYR A 76 -1.17 5.50 13.16
C TYR A 76 -1.35 6.80 12.36
N ALA A 77 -0.41 7.74 12.45
CA ALA A 77 -0.48 8.96 11.64
C ALA A 77 -0.44 8.68 10.13
N VAL A 78 0.38 7.72 9.67
CA VAL A 78 0.37 7.31 8.26
C VAL A 78 -0.95 6.61 7.91
N ASN A 79 -1.40 5.66 8.72
CA ASN A 79 -2.61 4.89 8.43
C ASN A 79 -3.89 5.75 8.42
N ASP A 80 -4.01 6.69 9.34
CA ASP A 80 -5.13 7.65 9.38
C ASP A 80 -5.15 8.50 8.12
N ALA A 81 -3.98 9.00 7.68
CA ALA A 81 -3.85 9.76 6.45
C ALA A 81 -4.15 8.93 5.19
N LEU A 82 -3.79 7.65 5.17
CA LEU A 82 -4.14 6.74 4.06
C LEU A 82 -5.64 6.46 4.01
N ALA A 83 -6.30 6.29 5.15
CA ALA A 83 -7.75 6.13 5.22
C ALA A 83 -8.48 7.40 4.75
N GLU A 84 -8.03 8.58 5.18
CA GLU A 84 -8.55 9.87 4.70
C GLU A 84 -8.32 10.07 3.20
N LEU A 85 -7.13 9.69 2.70
CA LEU A 85 -6.80 9.78 1.29
C LEU A 85 -7.73 8.92 0.43
N GLU A 86 -8.05 7.71 0.89
CA GLU A 86 -8.98 6.81 0.19
C GLU A 86 -10.41 7.38 0.15
N GLN A 87 -10.90 7.95 1.27
CA GLN A 87 -12.22 8.57 1.31
C GLN A 87 -12.36 9.78 0.38
N ASN A 88 -11.25 10.50 0.14
CA ASN A 88 -11.20 11.66 -0.75
C ASN A 88 -10.72 11.30 -2.15
N TYR A 89 -10.54 10.01 -2.46
CA TYR A 89 -10.01 9.57 -3.72
C TYR A 89 -11.04 9.74 -4.83
N ARG A 90 -10.67 10.43 -5.91
CA ARG A 90 -11.57 10.70 -7.05
C ARG A 90 -11.74 9.53 -8.01
N PHE A 91 -10.97 8.47 -7.83
CA PHE A 91 -10.93 7.29 -8.68
C PHE A 91 -11.43 6.06 -7.91
N PRO A 92 -11.82 4.97 -8.61
CA PRO A 92 -12.14 3.71 -7.95
C PRO A 92 -11.03 3.24 -7.00
N SER A 93 -11.37 3.09 -5.72
CA SER A 93 -10.47 2.60 -4.69
C SER A 93 -11.19 1.79 -3.62
N PHE A 94 -10.40 1.10 -2.80
CA PHE A 94 -10.86 0.51 -1.56
C PHE A 94 -9.76 0.56 -0.50
N PHE A 95 -10.18 0.60 0.76
CA PHE A 95 -9.27 0.58 1.91
C PHE A 95 -9.23 -0.77 2.62
N VAL A 96 -8.03 -1.21 3.02
CA VAL A 96 -7.82 -2.38 3.88
C VAL A 96 -6.94 -2.00 5.08
N ASN A 97 -7.48 -2.18 6.28
CA ASN A 97 -6.77 -1.84 7.52
C ASN A 97 -5.94 -3.02 8.04
N LEU A 98 -4.69 -3.18 7.60
CA LEU A 98 -3.83 -4.28 8.03
C LEU A 98 -3.41 -4.23 9.51
N THR A 99 -3.75 -3.17 10.25
CA THR A 99 -3.54 -3.15 11.71
C THR A 99 -4.46 -4.08 12.47
N GLU A 100 -5.54 -4.56 11.83
CA GLU A 100 -6.50 -5.51 12.39
C GLU A 100 -5.94 -6.94 12.45
N VAL A 101 -4.89 -7.24 11.68
CA VAL A 101 -4.18 -8.51 11.80
C VAL A 101 -3.47 -8.56 13.16
N SER A 102 -3.92 -9.47 14.03
CA SER A 102 -3.43 -9.59 15.41
C SER A 102 -1.92 -9.80 15.46
N SER A 103 -1.24 -9.17 16.44
CA SER A 103 0.21 -9.33 16.62
C SER A 103 0.65 -10.74 16.98
N ARG A 104 -0.27 -11.63 17.36
CA ARG A 104 0.05 -13.06 17.54
C ARG A 104 0.48 -13.73 16.23
N HIS A 105 0.13 -13.12 15.09
CA HIS A 105 0.53 -13.58 13.76
C HIS A 105 1.78 -12.87 13.24
N LEU A 106 2.63 -12.33 14.12
CA LEU A 106 3.95 -11.79 13.76
C LEU A 106 5.04 -12.79 14.13
N TYR A 107 5.94 -13.09 13.20
CA TYR A 107 7.06 -14.02 13.42
C TYR A 107 8.23 -13.36 14.19
N ASP A 108 8.61 -12.14 13.81
CA ASP A 108 9.74 -11.38 14.39
C ASP A 108 9.30 -10.03 14.98
N GLY A 109 8.00 -9.89 15.21
CA GLY A 109 7.37 -8.65 15.65
C GLY A 109 7.20 -7.60 14.55
N LEU A 110 7.42 -7.94 13.27
CA LEU A 110 7.18 -7.08 12.11
C LEU A 110 6.51 -7.85 10.96
N HIS A 111 7.07 -8.99 10.57
CA HIS A 111 6.59 -9.79 9.44
C HIS A 111 5.49 -10.74 9.90
N PHE A 112 4.48 -10.93 9.05
CA PHE A 112 3.43 -11.90 9.32
C PHE A 112 3.95 -13.34 9.26
N THR A 113 3.33 -14.22 10.04
CA THR A 113 3.39 -15.67 9.84
C THR A 113 2.57 -16.06 8.60
N SER A 114 2.64 -17.31 8.17
CA SER A 114 1.79 -17.83 7.09
C SER A 114 0.30 -17.56 7.33
N ASP A 115 -0.18 -17.78 8.56
CA ASP A 115 -1.57 -17.48 8.94
C ASP A 115 -1.88 -15.98 8.86
N GLY A 116 -0.94 -15.11 9.26
CA GLY A 116 -1.11 -13.67 9.16
C GLY A 116 -1.23 -13.20 7.71
N TYR A 117 -0.44 -13.78 6.80
CA TYR A 117 -0.57 -13.53 5.37
C TYR A 117 -1.88 -14.06 4.79
N LEU A 118 -2.39 -15.20 5.28
CA LEU A 118 -3.69 -15.72 4.85
C LEU A 118 -4.82 -14.77 5.26
N ILE A 119 -4.82 -14.28 6.51
CA ILE A 119 -5.80 -13.30 7.00
C ILE A 119 -5.72 -12.01 6.16
N MET A 120 -4.51 -11.50 5.89
CA MET A 120 -4.32 -10.34 5.02
C MET A 120 -4.92 -10.58 3.62
N ALA A 121 -4.69 -11.75 3.04
CA ALA A 121 -5.23 -12.11 1.72
C ALA A 121 -6.76 -12.16 1.73
N GLU A 122 -7.38 -12.72 2.77
CA GLU A 122 -8.83 -12.76 2.94
C GLU A 122 -9.43 -11.35 3.07
N MET A 123 -8.80 -10.47 3.86
CA MET A 123 -9.22 -9.07 4.01
C MET A 123 -9.16 -8.32 2.68
N ILE A 124 -8.11 -8.54 1.88
CA ILE A 124 -7.99 -7.94 0.54
C ILE A 124 -9.06 -8.51 -0.40
N ALA A 125 -9.24 -9.84 -0.42
CA ALA A 125 -10.20 -10.50 -1.28
C ALA A 125 -11.64 -10.02 -1.02
N GLN A 126 -12.01 -9.82 0.25
CA GLN A 126 -13.32 -9.27 0.63
C GLN A 126 -13.58 -7.88 0.04
N LYS A 127 -12.54 -7.05 -0.13
CA LYS A 127 -12.68 -5.72 -0.74
C LYS A 127 -12.65 -5.78 -2.26
N VAL A 128 -11.74 -6.56 -2.83
CA VAL A 128 -11.55 -6.68 -4.29
C VAL A 128 -12.75 -7.36 -4.95
N TRP A 129 -13.40 -8.32 -4.30
CA TRP A 129 -14.52 -9.07 -4.86
C TRP A 129 -15.69 -8.18 -5.31
N HIS A 130 -15.87 -7.01 -4.71
CA HIS A 130 -16.90 -6.06 -5.13
C HIS A 130 -16.63 -5.40 -6.49
N TRP A 131 -15.44 -5.60 -7.05
CA TRP A 131 -14.96 -4.98 -8.28
C TRP A 131 -14.73 -5.98 -9.43
N LEU A 132 -14.77 -7.28 -9.16
CA LEU A 132 -14.61 -8.36 -10.12
C LEU A 132 -15.96 -9.02 -10.43
#